data_AF-A0A8J2Q9L8-F1
#
_entry.id   AF-A0A8J2Q9L8-F1
#
_cell.length_a   1.000
_cell.length_b   1.000
_cell.length_c   1.000
_cell.angle_alpha   90.00
_cell.angle_beta   90.00
_cell.angle_gamma   90.00
#
_symmetry.space_group_name_H-M   'P 1'
#
loop_
_entity.id
_entity.type
_entity.pdbx_description
1 polymer ?
#
loop_
_entity_poly.entity_id
_entity_poly.type
_entity_poly.pdbx_seq_one_letter_code
_entity_poly.pdbx_strand_id
1 'polypeptide(L)'
;MPNCPGCNKPVYFAERVTSIGKDWHRPCLRCENENCRKTLTAGNHSERQGKPYCNHCYGALFGPKGYGHGGSESHTFHNGLTGKAN
;
A
#
# COMPACT_ATOMS: atom_id res chain seq x y z
N MET A 1 -18.51 -17.63 -15.00
CA MET A 1 -18.71 -16.54 -14.02
C MET A 1 -17.36 -16.27 -13.38
N PRO A 2 -16.90 -15.02 -13.31
CA PRO A 2 -15.60 -14.73 -12.73
C PRO A 2 -15.65 -14.90 -11.21
N ASN A 3 -14.71 -15.67 -10.66
CA ASN A 3 -14.52 -15.86 -9.23
C ASN A 3 -13.55 -14.82 -8.70
N CYS A 4 -13.86 -14.22 -7.55
CA CYS A 4 -12.97 -13.28 -6.90
C CYS A 4 -11.73 -14.01 -6.39
N PRO A 5 -10.51 -13.66 -6.84
CA PRO A 5 -9.28 -14.32 -6.37
C PRO A 5 -9.01 -14.09 -4.88
N GLY A 6 -9.59 -13.05 -4.26
CA GLY A 6 -9.42 -12.78 -2.83
C GLY A 6 -10.26 -13.66 -1.90
N CYS A 7 -11.45 -14.10 -2.34
CA CYS A 7 -12.37 -14.87 -1.48
C CYS A 7 -12.91 -16.15 -2.14
N ASN A 8 -12.51 -16.44 -3.38
CA ASN A 8 -12.98 -17.54 -4.22
C ASN A 8 -14.51 -17.61 -4.45
N LYS A 9 -15.26 -16.57 -4.07
CA LYS A 9 -16.71 -16.49 -4.28
C LYS A 9 -17.05 -15.90 -5.67
N PRO A 10 -18.20 -16.27 -6.25
CA PRO A 10 -18.67 -15.66 -7.49
C PRO A 10 -18.88 -14.16 -7.30
N VAL A 11 -18.45 -13.38 -8.28
CA VAL A 11 -18.66 -11.92 -8.30
C VAL A 11 -19.90 -11.61 -9.11
N TYR A 12 -20.91 -11.04 -8.45
CA TYR A 12 -22.13 -10.59 -9.12
C TYR A 12 -21.92 -9.23 -9.79
N PHE A 13 -22.68 -8.96 -10.86
CA PHE A 13 -22.60 -7.70 -11.61
C PHE A 13 -22.76 -6.44 -10.76
N ALA A 14 -23.53 -6.49 -9.67
CA ALA A 14 -23.74 -5.36 -8.77
C ALA A 14 -22.49 -4.97 -7.95
N GLU A 15 -21.61 -5.94 -7.65
CA GLU A 15 -20.42 -5.73 -6.83
C GLU A 15 -19.12 -5.97 -7.58
N ARG A 16 -19.20 -6.27 -8.89
CA ARG A 16 -18.02 -6.55 -9.69
C ARG A 16 -17.17 -5.31 -9.87
N VAL A 17 -15.90 -5.50 -9.60
CA VAL A 17 -14.86 -4.53 -9.85
C VAL A 17 -13.84 -5.19 -10.76
N THR A 18 -13.83 -4.78 -12.02
CA THR A 18 -12.83 -5.25 -12.96
C THR A 18 -11.54 -4.49 -12.70
N SER A 19 -10.51 -5.20 -12.25
CA SER A 19 -9.18 -4.65 -12.02
C SER A 19 -8.12 -5.61 -12.53
N ILE A 20 -7.18 -5.07 -13.30
CA ILE A 20 -6.01 -5.78 -13.83
C ILE A 20 -6.44 -7.07 -14.55
N GLY A 21 -7.52 -6.97 -15.33
CA GLY A 21 -8.07 -8.09 -16.12
C GLY A 21 -8.78 -9.18 -15.32
N LYS A 22 -9.04 -9.00 -14.01
CA LYS A 22 -9.81 -9.92 -13.17
C LYS A 22 -10.96 -9.20 -12.47
N ASP A 23 -12.02 -9.95 -12.11
CA ASP A 23 -13.12 -9.39 -11.33
C ASP A 23 -12.93 -9.65 -9.84
N TRP A 24 -13.09 -8.59 -9.05
CA TRP A 24 -12.97 -8.59 -7.60
C TRP A 24 -14.25 -8.04 -6.98
N HIS A 25 -14.48 -8.35 -5.71
CA HIS A 25 -15.46 -7.60 -4.91
C HIS A 25 -14.84 -6.30 -4.39
N ARG A 26 -15.62 -5.22 -4.29
CA ARG A 26 -15.22 -3.94 -3.66
C ARG A 26 -14.49 -4.12 -2.31
N PRO A 27 -15.00 -4.92 -1.34
CA PRO A 27 -14.30 -5.15 -0.07
C PRO A 27 -13.12 -6.14 -0.16
N CYS A 28 -13.09 -7.01 -1.17
CA CYS A 28 -11.98 -7.96 -1.35
C CYS A 28 -10.75 -7.31 -1.97
N LEU A 29 -10.94 -6.23 -2.73
CA LEU A 29 -9.88 -5.43 -3.30
C LEU A 29 -9.23 -4.54 -2.22
N ARG A 30 -8.42 -5.14 -1.35
CA ARG A 30 -7.72 -4.45 -0.26
C ARG A 30 -6.23 -4.73 -0.33
N CYS A 31 -5.43 -3.79 0.17
CA CYS A 31 -3.98 -3.97 0.19
C CYS A 31 -3.58 -5.22 0.99
N GLU A 32 -2.78 -6.09 0.39
CA GLU A 32 -2.26 -7.30 1.04
C GLU A 32 -1.22 -6.98 2.14
N ASN A 33 -0.69 -5.75 2.17
CA ASN A 33 0.22 -5.33 3.23
C ASN A 33 -0.55 -5.21 4.57
N GLU A 34 -0.16 -6.01 5.56
CA GLU A 34 -0.77 -6.07 6.89
C GLU A 34 -0.77 -4.73 7.64
N ASN A 35 0.25 -3.90 7.39
CA ASN A 35 0.37 -2.56 7.98
C ASN A 35 -0.60 -1.56 7.35
N CYS A 36 -1.10 -1.83 6.15
CA CYS A 36 -2.01 -0.95 5.43
C CYS A 36 -3.44 -1.46 5.48
N ARG A 37 -3.68 -2.69 4.98
CA ARG A 37 -5.00 -3.35 4.83
C ARG A 37 -6.12 -2.43 4.34
N LYS A 38 -5.76 -1.36 3.63
CA LYS A 38 -6.68 -0.33 3.17
C LYS A 38 -7.48 -0.88 1.99
N THR A 39 -8.79 -0.61 1.99
CA THR A 39 -9.65 -0.86 0.83
C THR A 39 -9.16 -0.04 -0.35
N LEU A 40 -8.91 -0.69 -1.47
CA LEU A 40 -8.39 -0.09 -2.69
C LEU A 40 -9.55 0.18 -3.64
N THR A 41 -9.43 1.27 -4.40
CA THR A 41 -10.39 1.61 -5.43
C THR A 41 -9.97 0.97 -6.76
N ALA A 42 -10.94 0.52 -7.54
CA ALA A 42 -10.76 0.09 -8.92
C ALA A 42 -9.95 1.14 -9.70
N GLY A 43 -8.85 0.73 -10.34
CA GLY A 43 -8.01 1.63 -11.14
C GLY A 43 -6.97 2.47 -10.37
N ASN A 44 -6.98 2.51 -9.03
CA ASN A 44 -5.95 3.21 -8.24
C ASN A 44 -5.21 2.26 -7.30
N HIS A 45 -4.64 1.19 -7.88
CA HIS A 45 -3.76 0.25 -7.18
C HIS A 45 -2.96 -0.57 -8.20
N SER A 46 -1.98 -1.31 -7.70
CA SER A 46 -1.10 -2.17 -8.49
C SER A 46 -1.20 -3.61 -7.97
N GLU A 47 -1.18 -4.62 -8.84
CA GLU A 47 -0.99 -6.00 -8.38
C GLU A 47 0.46 -6.44 -8.50
N ARG A 48 0.85 -7.36 -7.63
CA ARG A 48 2.09 -8.13 -7.75
C ARG A 48 1.76 -9.58 -7.44
N GLN A 49 2.09 -10.50 -8.35
CA GLN A 49 1.87 -11.94 -8.15
C GLN A 49 0.43 -12.31 -7.75
N GLY A 50 -0.57 -11.63 -8.33
CA GLY A 50 -1.99 -11.85 -8.03
C GLY A 50 -2.49 -11.26 -6.71
N LYS A 51 -1.65 -10.48 -6.02
CA LYS A 51 -1.99 -9.78 -4.77
C LYS A 51 -2.10 -8.27 -5.03
N PRO A 52 -3.22 -7.61 -4.65
CA PRO A 52 -3.39 -6.17 -4.84
C PRO A 52 -2.67 -5.39 -3.74
N TYR A 53 -1.97 -4.33 -4.15
CA TYR A 53 -1.21 -3.43 -3.28
C TYR A 53 -1.55 -1.97 -3.57
N CYS A 54 -1.56 -1.17 -2.50
CA CYS A 54 -1.69 0.26 -2.61
C CYS A 54 -0.47 0.87 -3.35
N ASN A 55 -0.63 1.93 -4.14
CA ASN A 55 0.48 2.56 -4.88
C ASN A 55 1.69 2.88 -3.96
N HIS A 56 1.42 3.40 -2.76
CA HIS A 56 2.44 3.68 -1.74
C HIS A 56 3.16 2.42 -1.26
N CYS A 57 2.41 1.36 -0.96
CA CYS A 57 2.89 0.08 -0.47
C CYS A 57 3.69 -0.65 -1.56
N TYR A 58 3.21 -0.59 -2.79
CA TYR A 58 3.84 -1.17 -3.96
C TYR A 58 5.21 -0.52 -4.19
N GLY A 59 5.31 0.81 -4.13
CA GLY A 59 6.58 1.53 -4.20
C GLY A 59 7.53 1.22 -3.03
N ALA A 60 7.02 1.12 -1.80
CA ALA A 60 7.85 0.81 -0.63
C ALA A 60 8.38 -0.63 -0.62
N LEU A 61 7.56 -1.60 -1.03
CA LEU A 61 7.91 -3.03 -1.03
C LEU A 61 8.67 -3.45 -2.29
N PHE A 62 8.31 -2.86 -3.44
CA PHE A 62 8.76 -3.31 -4.78
C PHE A 62 9.39 -2.20 -5.62
N GLY A 63 9.39 -0.96 -5.16
CA GLY A 63 10.20 0.09 -5.77
C GLY A 63 11.69 -0.22 -5.62
N PRO A 64 12.55 0.46 -6.41
CA PRO A 64 13.98 0.28 -6.31
C PRO A 64 14.42 0.60 -4.88
N LYS A 65 14.77 -0.45 -4.12
CA LYS A 65 15.50 -0.33 -2.87
C LYS A 65 16.89 0.19 -3.25
N GLY A 66 16.99 1.51 -3.40
CA GLY A 66 18.27 2.19 -3.45
C GLY A 66 19.04 1.75 -2.21
N TYR A 67 20.16 1.09 -2.42
CA TYR A 67 21.16 0.79 -1.40
C TYR A 67 21.55 2.12 -0.74
N GLY A 68 20.93 2.42 0.40
CA GLY A 68 21.29 3.51 1.28
C GLY A 68 21.54 2.92 2.66
N HIS A 69 22.71 2.31 2.83
CA HIS A 69 23.30 2.20 4.16
C HIS A 69 23.59 3.62 4.65
N GLY A 70 23.11 3.96 5.85
CA GLY A 70 23.28 5.24 6.51
C GLY A 70 22.00 5.54 7.27
N GLY A 71 21.88 5.23 8.55
CA GLY A 71 22.81 5.49 9.63
C GLY A 71 21.94 6.07 10.73
N SER A 72 22.02 5.47 11.91
CA SER A 72 21.29 5.88 13.11
C SER A 72 21.68 7.29 13.54
N GLU A 73 20.90 8.33 13.26
CA GLU A 73 21.02 9.62 13.98
C GLU A 73 19.65 10.28 14.14
N SER A 74 18.86 9.77 15.10
CA SER A 74 17.89 10.61 15.80
C SER A 74 18.69 11.65 16.57
N HIS A 75 18.93 12.81 15.96
CA HIS A 75 19.47 13.95 16.72
C HIS A 75 18.40 14.38 17.72
N THR A 76 18.54 13.92 18.95
CA THR A 76 17.85 14.53 20.09
C THR A 76 18.41 15.94 20.20
N PHE A 77 17.62 16.95 19.84
CA PHE A 77 17.93 18.33 20.16
C PHE A 77 17.86 18.49 21.68
N HIS A 78 18.98 18.26 22.37
CA HIS A 78 19.18 18.75 23.73
C HIS A 78 19.98 20.05 23.66
N ASN A 79 19.46 21.03 24.39
CA ASN A 79 20.13 22.24 24.87
C ASN A 79 20.12 23.47 23.94
N GLY A 80 18.97 24.16 23.94
CA GLY A 80 18.87 25.55 23.53
C GLY A 80 19.57 26.48 24.53
N LEU A 81 20.88 26.65 24.38
CA LEU A 81 21.59 27.84 24.86
C LEU A 81 21.65 28.84 23.70
N THR A 82 20.82 29.88 23.77
CA THR A 82 21.09 31.11 23.03
C THR A 82 21.16 32.26 24.02
N GLY A 83 22.38 32.55 24.49
CA GLY A 83 22.69 33.84 25.06
C GLY A 83 22.63 34.92 23.99
N LYS A 84 21.91 36.01 24.29
CA LYS A 84 22.02 37.36 23.73
C LYS A 84 20.99 38.23 24.48
N ALA A 85 21.43 38.91 25.54
CA ALA A 85 21.94 40.29 25.50
C ALA A 85 20.87 41.30 25.07
N ASN A 86 20.21 41.90 26.07
CA ASN A 86 20.12 43.34 26.34
C ASN A 86 19.72 43.52 27.79
#